data_AF-A0A1F2RJG1-F1
#
_entry.id   AF-A0A1F2RJG1-F1
#
_cell.length_a   1.000
_cell.length_b   1.000
_cell.length_c   1.000
_cell.angle_alpha   90.00
_cell.angle_beta   90.00
_cell.angle_gamma   90.00
#
_symmetry.space_group_name_H-M   'P 1'
#
loop_
_entity.id
_entity.type
_entity.pdbx_description
1 polymer ?
#
loop_
_entity_poly.entity_id
_entity_poly.type
_entity_poly.pdbx_seq_one_letter_code
_entity_poly.pdbx_strand_id
1 'polypeptide(L)'
;MTCVKCGQENLKAIEFCVRCHHPLRYTCPACKHEQDHGEQCDKCGAEFAKYAAMLIAQAQSQAQQSREVTRNRHRALKQVVLAILTGGLSLLFYHRSRAMDE
;
A
#
# COMPACT_ATOMS: atom_id res chain seq x y z
N MET A 1 -19.17 -30.87 0.80
CA MET A 1 -18.58 -29.95 1.79
C MET A 1 -19.67 -29.03 2.31
N THR A 2 -19.66 -28.71 3.59
CA THR A 2 -20.75 -27.99 4.24
C THR A 2 -20.37 -26.53 4.39
N CYS A 3 -21.25 -25.63 3.96
CA CYS A 3 -20.99 -24.20 4.09
C CYS A 3 -20.99 -23.78 5.56
N VAL A 4 -19.88 -23.24 6.06
CA VAL A 4 -19.74 -22.75 7.45
C VAL A 4 -20.73 -21.64 7.81
N LYS A 5 -21.21 -20.88 6.82
CA LYS A 5 -22.13 -19.75 7.03
C LYS A 5 -23.60 -20.16 7.10
N CYS A 6 -24.03 -21.12 6.28
CA CYS A 6 -25.46 -21.44 6.12
C CYS A 6 -25.82 -22.92 6.25
N GLY A 7 -24.83 -23.80 6.46
CA GLY A 7 -25.04 -25.24 6.61
C GLY A 7 -25.40 -26.00 5.33
N GLN A 8 -25.50 -25.34 4.18
CA GLN A 8 -25.83 -25.99 2.90
C GLN A 8 -24.74 -27.01 2.53
N GLU A 9 -25.15 -28.22 2.14
CA GLU A 9 -24.25 -29.19 1.52
C GLU A 9 -24.00 -28.83 0.05
N ASN A 10 -22.73 -28.79 -0.31
CA ASN A 10 -22.23 -28.34 -1.60
C ASN A 10 -21.27 -29.38 -2.19
N LEU A 11 -21.20 -29.46 -3.52
CA LEU A 11 -20.22 -30.28 -4.23
C LEU A 11 -18.79 -29.82 -3.90
N LYS A 12 -17.81 -30.74 -3.86
CA LYS A 12 -16.42 -30.36 -3.54
C LYS A 12 -15.77 -29.50 -4.63
N ALA A 13 -16.29 -29.54 -5.85
CA ALA A 13 -15.74 -28.81 -7.00
C ALA A 13 -16.18 -27.35 -7.09
N ILE A 14 -17.21 -26.93 -6.35
CA ILE A 14 -17.70 -25.55 -6.42
C ILE A 14 -16.90 -24.62 -5.51
N GLU A 15 -16.57 -23.43 -6.00
CA GLU A 15 -15.78 -22.44 -5.23
C GLU A 15 -16.63 -21.64 -4.25
N PHE A 16 -17.91 -21.43 -4.58
CA PHE A 16 -18.85 -20.64 -3.80
C PHE A 16 -20.09 -21.46 -3.45
N CYS A 17 -20.68 -21.18 -2.30
CA CYS A 17 -21.92 -21.81 -1.88
C CYS A 17 -23.08 -21.44 -2.80
N VAL A 18 -23.81 -22.44 -3.32
CA VAL A 18 -24.96 -22.22 -4.23
C VAL A 18 -26.13 -21.48 -3.58
N ARG A 19 -26.18 -21.41 -2.25
CA ARG A 19 -27.28 -20.77 -1.50
C ARG A 19 -26.92 -19.37 -1.03
N CYS A 20 -25.79 -19.21 -0.34
CA CYS A 20 -25.43 -17.94 0.31
C CYS A 20 -24.24 -17.22 -0.35
N HIS A 21 -23.67 -17.79 -1.42
CA HIS A 21 -22.51 -17.28 -2.14
C HIS A 21 -21.25 -17.04 -1.28
N HIS A 22 -21.20 -17.64 -0.09
CA HIS A 22 -19.98 -17.61 0.73
C HIS A 22 -18.88 -18.46 0.06
N PRO A 23 -17.62 -17.98 0.03
CA PRO A 23 -16.51 -18.78 -0.49
C PRO A 23 -16.36 -20.06 0.32
N LEU A 24 -16.18 -21.17 -0.38
CA LEU A 24 -15.98 -22.51 0.20
C LEU A 24 -14.53 -22.99 0.05
N ARG A 25 -13.72 -22.28 -0.74
CA ARG A 25 -12.30 -22.54 -0.92
C ARG A 25 -11.52 -21.25 -0.73
N TYR A 26 -10.44 -21.36 0.02
CA TYR A 26 -9.50 -20.29 0.27
C TYR A 26 -8.09 -20.76 -0.07
N THR A 27 -7.38 -19.96 -0.84
CA THR A 27 -5.96 -20.21 -1.14
C THR A 27 -5.11 -19.27 -0.28
N CYS A 28 -4.23 -19.85 0.53
CA CYS A 28 -3.32 -19.08 1.37
C CYS A 28 -2.41 -18.21 0.49
N PRO A 29 -2.40 -16.87 0.67
CA PRO A 29 -1.57 -15.99 -0.16
C PRO A 29 -0.07 -16.13 0.13
N ALA A 30 0.32 -16.66 1.29
CA ALA A 30 1.71 -16.84 1.68
C ALA A 30 2.32 -18.15 1.13
N CYS A 31 1.62 -19.28 1.25
CA CYS A 31 2.16 -20.61 0.92
C CYS A 31 1.38 -21.37 -0.17
N LYS A 32 0.30 -20.77 -0.72
CA LYS A 32 -0.59 -21.35 -1.75
C LYS A 32 -1.31 -22.63 -1.35
N HIS A 33 -1.38 -22.93 -0.05
CA HIS A 33 -2.19 -24.05 0.43
C HIS A 33 -3.69 -23.77 0.24
N GLU A 34 -4.43 -24.74 -0.27
CA GLU A 34 -5.89 -24.67 -0.40
C GLU A 34 -6.57 -25.30 0.82
N GLN A 35 -7.59 -24.61 1.34
CA GLN A 35 -8.36 -25.00 2.52
C GLN A 35 -9.82 -24.51 2.40
N ASP A 36 -10.70 -25.01 3.26
CA ASP A 36 -12.15 -24.72 3.22
C ASP A 36 -12.59 -23.60 4.19
N HIS A 37 -11.67 -23.03 4.95
CA HIS A 37 -11.89 -21.91 5.88
C HIS A 37 -10.87 -20.78 5.67
N GLY A 38 -11.21 -19.58 6.14
CA GLY A 38 -10.53 -18.33 5.75
C GLY A 38 -9.89 -17.55 6.91
N GLU A 39 -9.75 -18.12 8.09
CA GLU A 39 -9.24 -17.39 9.28
C GLU A 39 -7.72 -17.44 9.35
N GLN A 40 -7.16 -18.65 9.31
CA GLN A 40 -5.73 -18.93 9.42
C GLN A 40 -5.34 -20.06 8.48
N CYS A 41 -4.13 -20.02 7.94
CA CYS A 41 -3.60 -21.13 7.15
C CYS A 41 -3.24 -22.33 8.01
N ASP A 42 -3.77 -23.51 7.67
CA ASP A 42 -3.45 -24.77 8.37
C ASP A 42 -1.98 -25.19 8.21
N LYS A 43 -1.34 -24.78 7.10
CA LYS A 43 0.04 -25.19 6.76
C LYS A 43 1.11 -24.24 7.30
N CYS A 44 0.89 -22.93 7.22
CA CYS A 44 1.92 -21.94 7.57
C CYS A 44 1.51 -21.00 8.71
N GLY A 45 0.31 -21.13 9.27
CA GLY A 45 -0.18 -20.32 10.39
C GLY A 45 -0.47 -18.86 10.04
N ALA A 46 -0.45 -18.47 8.77
CA ALA A 46 -0.71 -17.10 8.36
C ALA A 46 -2.19 -16.74 8.57
N GLU A 47 -2.48 -15.69 9.34
CA GLU A 47 -3.82 -15.14 9.49
C GLU A 47 -4.18 -14.25 8.31
N PHE A 48 -5.29 -14.56 7.62
CA PHE A 48 -5.61 -13.92 6.34
C PHE A 48 -5.99 -12.45 6.50
N ALA A 49 -6.72 -12.09 7.56
CA ALA A 49 -7.09 -10.72 7.85
C ALA A 49 -5.85 -9.82 8.10
N LYS A 50 -4.91 -10.30 8.91
CA LYS A 50 -3.64 -9.59 9.19
C LYS A 50 -2.79 -9.45 7.93
N TYR A 51 -2.72 -10.51 7.13
CA TYR A 51 -1.98 -10.50 5.88
C TYR A 51 -2.56 -9.48 4.88
N ALA A 52 -3.88 -9.46 4.71
CA ALA A 52 -4.56 -8.47 3.86
C ALA A 52 -4.31 -7.03 4.34
N ALA A 53 -4.41 -6.78 5.65
CA ALA A 53 -4.13 -5.47 6.22
C ALA A 53 -2.69 -5.02 5.95
N MET A 54 -1.72 -5.93 6.08
CA MET A 54 -0.31 -5.66 5.78
C MET A 54 -0.11 -5.25 4.31
N LEU A 55 -0.71 -5.98 3.36
CA LEU A 55 -0.62 -5.66 1.94
C LEU A 55 -1.21 -4.27 1.62
N ILE A 56 -2.36 -3.94 2.21
CA ILE A 56 -2.99 -2.63 2.03
C ILE A 56 -2.10 -1.53 2.61
N ALA A 57 -1.56 -1.72 3.80
CA ALA A 57 -0.65 -0.76 4.43
C ALA A 57 0.62 -0.54 3.58
N GLN A 58 1.16 -1.61 3.00
CA GLN A 58 2.31 -1.53 2.10
C GLN A 58 1.97 -0.77 0.81
N ALA A 59 0.81 -1.06 0.20
CA ALA A 59 0.37 -0.33 -0.99
C ALA A 59 0.17 1.17 -0.70
N GLN A 60 -0.41 1.49 0.45
CA GLN A 60 -0.59 2.88 0.88
C GLN A 60 0.73 3.60 1.12
N SER A 61 1.71 2.96 1.77
CA SER A 61 3.01 3.58 2.02
C SER A 61 3.78 3.85 0.73
N GLN A 62 3.75 2.92 -0.24
CA GLN A 62 4.33 3.13 -1.57
C GLN A 62 3.62 4.27 -2.33
N ALA A 63 2.29 4.32 -2.27
CA ALA A 63 1.51 5.41 -2.87
C ALA A 63 1.80 6.76 -2.20
N GLN A 64 2.05 6.80 -0.89
CA GLN A 64 2.45 8.01 -0.19
C GLN A 64 3.84 8.45 -0.62
N GLN A 65 4.83 7.55 -0.62
CA GLN A 65 6.20 7.88 -1.03
C GLN A 65 6.27 8.47 -2.44
N SER A 66 5.56 7.89 -3.41
CA SER A 66 5.50 8.42 -4.78
C SER A 66 4.87 9.82 -4.85
N ARG A 67 3.82 10.07 -4.06
CA ARG A 67 3.21 11.41 -3.93
C ARG A 67 4.16 12.40 -3.27
N GLU A 68 4.91 11.98 -2.25
CA GLU A 68 5.86 12.85 -1.56
C GLU A 68 7.02 13.27 -2.45
N VAL A 69 7.57 12.36 -3.25
CA VAL A 69 8.61 12.68 -4.25
C VAL A 69 8.09 13.73 -5.23
N THR A 70 6.88 13.52 -5.76
CA THR A 70 6.25 14.46 -6.69
C THR A 70 6.02 15.82 -6.03
N ARG A 71 5.50 15.84 -4.79
CA ARG A 71 5.27 17.06 -4.01
C ARG A 71 6.58 17.81 -3.73
N ASN A 72 7.65 17.11 -3.36
CA ASN A 72 8.94 17.70 -3.06
C ASN A 72 9.57 18.35 -4.30
N ARG A 73 9.47 17.70 -5.47
CA ARG A 73 9.89 18.30 -6.75
C ARG A 73 9.14 19.59 -7.05
N HIS A 74 7.81 19.58 -6.91
CA HIS A 74 7.00 20.79 -7.11
C HIS A 74 7.34 21.89 -6.10
N ARG A 75 7.59 21.56 -4.83
CA ARG A 75 8.02 22.53 -3.82
C ARG A 75 9.38 23.14 -4.17
N ALA A 76 10.35 22.32 -4.55
CA ALA A 76 11.68 22.80 -4.96
C ALA A 76 11.58 23.74 -6.17
N LEU A 77 10.83 23.35 -7.21
CA LEU A 77 10.60 24.20 -8.38
C LEU A 77 9.95 25.54 -8.01
N LYS A 78 8.91 25.53 -7.18
CA LYS A 78 8.26 26.76 -6.71
C LYS A 78 9.22 27.67 -5.95
N GLN A 79 10.08 27.11 -5.10
CA GLN A 79 11.08 27.89 -4.34
C GLN A 79 12.14 28.52 -5.26
N VAL A 80 12.62 27.78 -6.26
CA VAL A 80 13.57 28.32 -7.25
C VAL A 80 12.95 29.47 -8.04
N VAL A 81 11.72 29.28 -8.56
CA VAL A 81 11.01 30.34 -9.29
C VAL A 81 10.79 31.57 -8.41
N LEU A 82 10.37 31.39 -7.16
CA LEU A 82 10.16 32.48 -6.23
C LEU A 82 11.46 33.23 -5.94
N ALA A 83 12.57 32.53 -5.68
CA ALA A 83 13.86 33.15 -5.37
C ALA A 83 14.43 33.99 -6.53
N ILE A 84 14.14 33.60 -7.77
CA ILE A 84 14.48 34.39 -8.96
C ILE A 84 13.60 35.64 -9.03
N LEU A 85 12.27 35.48 -8.90
CA LEU A 85 11.32 36.59 -9.03
C LEU A 85 11.45 37.65 -7.91
N THR A 86 11.78 37.23 -6.69
CA THR A 86 11.91 38.14 -5.55
C THR A 86 13.31 38.73 -5.39
N GLY A 87 14.27 38.39 -6.26
CA GLY A 87 15.66 38.82 -6.12
C GLY A 87 16.42 38.18 -4.94
N GLY A 88 15.84 37.14 -4.32
CA GLY A 88 16.49 36.39 -3.24
C GLY A 88 17.80 35.72 -3.67
N LEU A 89 17.92 35.32 -4.94
CA LEU A 89 19.19 34.85 -5.51
C LEU A 89 20.25 35.95 -5.51
N SER A 90 19.89 37.19 -5.87
CA SER A 90 20.81 38.32 -5.91
C SER A 90 21.34 38.69 -4.52
N LEU A 91 20.49 38.62 -3.49
CA LEU A 91 20.89 38.81 -2.08
C LEU A 91 21.87 37.72 -1.61
N LEU A 92 21.65 36.46 -2.00
CA LEU A 92 22.57 35.35 -1.69
C LEU A 92 23.93 35.55 -2.35
N PHE A 93 23.96 35.93 -3.63
CA PHE A 93 25.22 36.20 -4.33
C PHE A 93 25.97 37.39 -3.75
N TYR A 94 25.26 38.47 -3.37
CA TYR A 94 25.84 39.65 -2.74
C TYR A 94 26.45 39.36 -1.35
N HIS A 95 25.78 38.56 -0.52
CA HIS A 95 26.34 38.14 0.77
C HIS A 95 27.56 37.22 0.60
N ARG A 96 27.52 36.32 -0.39
CA ARG A 96 28.64 35.42 -0.69
C ARG A 96 29.87 36.18 -1.22
N SER A 97 29.69 37.18 -2.07
CA SER A 97 30.81 38.01 -2.53
C SER A 97 31.45 38.77 -1.38
N ARG A 98 30.65 39.35 -0.47
CA ARG A 98 31.18 40.04 0.71
C ARG A 98 31.98 39.14 1.66
N ALA A 99 31.59 37.87 1.82
CA ALA A 99 32.28 36.94 2.71
C ALA A 99 33.60 36.38 2.16
N MET A 100 33.91 36.60 0.87
CA MET A 100 35.21 36.24 0.28
C MET A 100 36.22 37.40 0.31
N ASP A 101 35.76 38.62 0.59
CA ASP A 101 36.58 39.84 0.64
C ASP A 101 37.11 40.16 2.06
N GLU A 102 36.70 39.39 3.09
CA GLU A 102 37.24 39.39 4.47
C GLU A 102 38.23 38.23 4.67
#